data_AF-A0A936W0Z2-F1
#
_entry.id   AF-A0A936W0Z2-F1
#
_cell.length_a   1.000
_cell.length_b   1.000
_cell.length_c   1.000
_cell.angle_alpha   90.00
_cell.angle_beta   90.00
_cell.angle_gamma   90.00
#
_symmetry.space_group_name_H-M   'P 1'
#
loop_
_entity.id
_entity.type
_entity.pdbx_description
1 polymer ?
#
loop_
_entity_poly.entity_id
_entity_poly.type
_entity_poly.pdbx_seq_one_letter_code
_entity_poly.pdbx_strand_id
1 'polypeptide(L)'
;MMTTNGCDSIVTIYLAFAPVSYSEISYFGCSGDAYAVDVNGTTYDEANPAGEEYLVNQYGCDSIVTIDLVFNTVDIVDVTYTSCSGSGYAIVINGTSYDESHPSGTEWMTDVEGCDSIIQISLTFLQPILHDITYTGCSGDGYSIQINLTNYDESNPTGQEVLTAMNGCDSIVTVSLSFLPAFTVNEFHASCMGSGFSVMVNGTLYDELNPSGEEFYQSDRL
;
A
#
# COMPACT_ATOMS: atom_id res chain seq x y z
N MET A 1 -15.85 27.35 88.18
CA MET A 1 -16.28 28.31 89.21
C MET A 1 -16.72 27.50 90.44
N MET A 2 -16.15 27.71 91.62
CA MET A 2 -16.64 27.12 92.88
C MET A 2 -17.45 28.16 93.65
N THR A 3 -18.62 27.78 94.14
CA THR A 3 -19.41 28.58 95.09
C THR A 3 -19.49 27.88 96.45
N THR A 4 -19.08 28.63 97.47
CA THR A 4 -19.33 28.68 98.92
C THR A 4 -20.17 27.64 99.72
N ASN A 5 -20.66 26.49 99.23
CA ASN A 5 -21.51 25.59 100.04
C ASN A 5 -21.26 24.06 99.93
N GLY A 6 -20.11 23.60 99.45
CA GLY A 6 -19.65 22.21 99.68
C GLY A 6 -20.56 21.09 99.17
N CYS A 7 -21.39 21.33 98.15
CA CYS A 7 -22.11 20.28 97.44
C CYS A 7 -21.40 20.01 96.10
N ASP A 8 -21.10 18.74 95.81
CA ASP A 8 -20.58 18.35 94.51
C ASP A 8 -21.68 18.44 93.45
N SER A 9 -21.36 19.08 92.32
CA SER A 9 -22.23 19.09 91.14
C SER A 9 -21.83 17.94 90.22
N ILE A 10 -22.80 17.13 89.81
CA ILE A 10 -22.59 16.13 88.76
C ILE A 10 -22.90 16.79 87.42
N VAL A 11 -21.89 16.89 86.56
CA VAL A 11 -22.05 17.29 85.17
C VAL A 11 -22.07 16.02 84.32
N THR A 12 -23.18 15.75 83.65
CA THR A 12 -23.27 14.66 82.67
C THR A 12 -23.04 15.23 81.27
N ILE A 13 -21.98 14.76 80.61
CA ILE A 13 -21.61 15.16 79.25
C ILE A 13 -22.13 14.10 78.28
N TYR A 14 -22.93 14.53 77.30
CA TYR A 14 -23.29 13.71 76.15
C TYR A 14 -22.42 14.13 74.97
N LEU A 15 -21.64 13.20 74.43
CA LEU A 15 -20.89 13.38 73.19
C LEU A 15 -21.57 12.59 72.08
N ALA A 16 -21.82 13.24 70.96
CA ALA A 16 -22.27 12.62 69.72
C ALA A 16 -21.19 12.84 68.66
N PHE A 17 -20.79 11.77 67.99
CA PHE A 17 -19.78 11.80 66.91
C PHE A 17 -20.50 11.58 65.58
N ALA A 18 -20.25 12.45 64.60
CA ALA A 18 -20.71 12.23 63.24
C ALA A 18 -19.80 11.20 62.55
N PRO A 19 -20.34 10.31 61.70
CA PRO A 19 -19.53 9.35 60.95
C PRO A 19 -18.67 10.06 59.89
N VAL A 20 -17.53 9.43 59.54
CA VAL A 20 -16.71 9.79 58.37
C VAL A 20 -17.57 9.63 57.12
N SER A 21 -17.47 10.60 56.19
CA SER A 21 -18.14 10.51 54.89
C SER A 21 -17.18 10.05 53.80
N TYR A 22 -17.65 9.20 52.88
CA TYR A 22 -16.87 8.66 51.78
C TYR A 22 -17.49 9.11 50.46
N SER A 23 -16.65 9.54 49.52
CA SER A 23 -17.06 9.85 48.15
C SER A 23 -16.02 9.35 47.17
N GLU A 24 -16.47 9.05 45.96
CA GLU A 24 -15.64 8.55 44.88
C GLU A 24 -15.75 9.50 43.67
N ILE A 25 -14.61 9.84 43.08
CA ILE A 25 -14.52 10.50 41.78
C ILE A 25 -13.92 9.48 40.83
N SER A 26 -14.77 8.93 39.98
CA SER A 26 -14.36 8.00 38.94
C SER A 26 -14.41 8.66 37.56
N TYR A 27 -13.42 8.40 36.72
CA TYR A 27 -13.42 8.80 35.31
C TYR A 27 -13.04 7.62 34.44
N PHE A 28 -13.68 7.50 33.27
CA PHE A 28 -13.35 6.54 32.24
C PHE A 28 -13.29 7.30 30.92
N GLY A 29 -12.10 7.43 30.34
CA GLY A 29 -11.86 8.21 29.13
C GLY A 29 -10.63 7.73 28.39
N CYS A 30 -10.07 8.59 27.54
CA CYS A 30 -9.02 8.22 26.59
C CYS A 30 -7.72 8.94 26.87
N SER A 31 -6.62 8.23 26.63
CA SER A 31 -5.28 8.83 26.66
C SER A 31 -5.25 10.08 25.77
N GLY A 32 -4.79 11.21 26.33
CA GLY A 32 -4.71 12.49 25.63
C GLY A 32 -6.01 13.31 25.53
N ASP A 33 -7.12 12.90 26.17
CA ASP A 33 -8.37 13.70 26.20
C ASP A 33 -8.30 14.95 27.09
N ALA A 34 -7.20 15.09 27.84
CA ALA A 34 -6.91 16.20 28.75
C ALA A 34 -7.91 16.34 29.92
N TYR A 35 -8.60 15.28 30.31
CA TYR A 35 -9.39 15.27 31.54
C TYR A 35 -8.48 15.45 32.76
N ALA A 36 -8.85 16.39 33.63
CA ALA A 36 -8.20 16.62 34.90
C ALA A 36 -9.22 17.10 35.94
N VAL A 37 -9.01 16.73 37.20
CA VAL A 37 -9.80 17.18 38.34
C VAL A 37 -8.89 17.59 39.49
N ASP A 38 -9.11 18.79 40.02
CA ASP A 38 -8.39 19.27 41.20
C ASP A 38 -9.17 18.92 42.47
N VAL A 39 -8.55 18.14 43.36
CA VAL A 39 -9.11 17.79 44.66
C VAL A 39 -8.10 18.19 45.73
N ASN A 40 -8.51 19.07 46.65
CA ASN A 40 -7.67 19.53 47.77
C ASN A 40 -6.31 20.16 47.37
N GLY A 41 -6.21 20.71 46.16
CA GLY A 41 -4.96 21.28 45.63
C GLY A 41 -4.03 20.28 44.95
N THR A 42 -4.43 19.00 44.88
CA THR A 42 -3.80 17.97 44.06
C THR A 42 -4.57 17.84 42.74
N THR A 43 -3.87 17.97 41.62
CA THR A 43 -4.43 17.68 40.29
C THR A 43 -4.34 16.18 40.01
N TYR A 44 -5.48 15.59 39.68
CA TYR A 44 -5.58 14.22 39.19
C TYR A 44 -5.90 14.24 37.70
N ASP A 45 -5.06 13.58 36.91
CA ASP A 45 -5.07 13.55 35.45
C ASP A 45 -4.45 12.23 34.95
N GLU A 46 -4.16 12.13 33.66
CA GLU A 46 -3.53 10.93 33.07
C GLU A 46 -2.16 10.58 33.69
N ALA A 47 -1.39 11.57 34.16
CA ALA A 47 -0.10 11.35 34.83
C ALA A 47 -0.25 11.03 36.33
N ASN A 48 -1.40 11.38 36.92
CA ASN A 48 -1.75 11.11 38.32
C ASN A 48 -3.20 10.59 38.43
N PRO A 49 -3.48 9.33 38.04
CA PRO A 49 -4.83 8.86 37.81
C PRO A 49 -5.58 8.39 39.07
N ALA A 50 -4.91 8.14 40.18
CA ALA A 50 -5.57 7.59 41.36
C ALA A 50 -4.99 8.14 42.67
N GLY A 51 -5.83 8.22 43.70
CA GLY A 51 -5.39 8.61 45.04
C GLY A 51 -6.53 8.79 46.03
N GLU A 52 -6.19 9.29 47.22
CA GLU A 52 -7.16 9.61 48.26
C GLU A 52 -6.87 10.99 48.84
N GLU A 53 -7.92 11.77 49.07
CA GLU A 53 -7.85 13.09 49.72
C GLU A 53 -8.69 13.11 50.98
N TYR A 54 -8.12 13.69 52.04
CA TYR A 54 -8.75 13.79 53.36
C TYR A 54 -9.24 15.21 53.59
N LEU A 55 -10.56 15.40 53.56
CA LEU A 55 -11.21 16.69 53.74
C LEU A 55 -11.78 16.81 55.15
N VAL A 56 -11.21 17.69 55.95
CA VAL A 56 -11.65 17.94 57.34
C VAL A 56 -12.60 19.13 57.35
N ASN A 57 -13.84 18.93 57.83
CA ASN A 57 -14.75 20.05 58.01
C ASN A 57 -14.38 20.88 59.27
N GLN A 58 -14.96 22.06 59.43
CA GLN A 58 -14.71 22.95 60.58
C GLN A 58 -15.02 22.34 61.96
N TYR A 59 -15.67 21.18 62.00
CA TYR A 59 -16.04 20.43 63.20
C TYR A 59 -15.12 19.21 63.44
N GLY A 60 -14.07 19.02 62.63
CA GLY A 60 -13.12 17.91 62.77
C GLY A 60 -13.68 16.56 62.31
N CYS A 61 -14.73 16.55 61.49
CA CYS A 61 -15.16 15.32 60.84
C CYS A 61 -14.34 15.14 59.56
N ASP A 62 -13.71 13.98 59.44
CA ASP A 62 -12.93 13.60 58.27
C ASP A 62 -13.88 13.11 57.17
N SER A 63 -13.63 13.51 55.93
CA SER A 63 -14.23 12.93 54.73
C SER A 63 -13.13 12.42 53.84
N ILE A 64 -13.31 11.24 53.26
CA ILE A 64 -12.32 10.62 52.37
C ILE A 64 -12.90 10.66 50.96
N VAL A 65 -12.16 11.30 50.06
CA VAL A 65 -12.43 11.30 48.62
C VAL A 65 -11.45 10.33 47.98
N THR A 66 -11.95 9.26 47.38
CA THR A 66 -11.13 8.37 46.55
C THR A 66 -11.25 8.80 45.09
N ILE A 67 -10.12 8.85 44.41
CA ILE A 67 -10.01 9.20 43.00
C ILE A 67 -9.54 7.95 42.25
N ASP A 68 -10.27 7.58 41.20
CA ASP A 68 -9.93 6.47 40.30
C ASP A 68 -10.25 6.86 38.85
N LEU A 69 -9.24 7.33 38.13
CA LEU A 69 -9.32 7.74 36.73
C LEU A 69 -8.69 6.67 35.84
N VAL A 70 -9.41 6.25 34.81
CA VAL A 70 -8.93 5.28 33.81
C VAL A 70 -8.87 5.95 32.45
N PHE A 71 -7.68 5.92 31.84
CA PHE A 71 -7.41 6.46 30.50
C PHE A 71 -7.01 5.31 29.57
N ASN A 72 -7.92 4.91 28.70
CA ASN A 72 -7.67 3.83 27.75
C ASN A 72 -6.93 4.33 26.51
N THR A 73 -6.10 3.48 25.93
CA THR A 73 -5.39 3.79 24.67
C THR A 73 -6.30 3.60 23.48
N VAL A 74 -6.16 4.46 22.46
CA VAL A 74 -6.79 4.24 21.15
C VAL A 74 -6.00 3.17 20.41
N ASP A 75 -6.68 2.08 20.06
CA ASP A 75 -6.08 1.03 19.21
C ASP A 75 -6.11 1.46 17.74
N ILE A 76 -4.97 1.34 17.06
CA ILE A 76 -4.86 1.56 15.61
C ILE A 76 -4.73 0.21 14.92
N VAL A 77 -5.64 -0.07 13.99
CA VAL A 77 -5.66 -1.29 13.17
C VAL A 77 -5.36 -0.93 11.73
N ASP A 78 -4.22 -1.41 11.21
CA ASP A 78 -3.84 -1.24 9.81
C ASP A 78 -4.44 -2.36 8.93
N VAL A 79 -5.23 -1.97 7.94
CA VAL A 79 -5.74 -2.85 6.88
C VAL A 79 -4.97 -2.54 5.61
N THR A 80 -3.99 -3.40 5.31
CA THR A 80 -3.19 -3.29 4.10
C THR A 80 -3.41 -4.49 3.19
N TYR A 81 -3.54 -4.23 1.89
CA TYR A 81 -3.63 -5.29 0.89
C TYR A 81 -3.10 -4.81 -0.45
N THR A 82 -2.35 -5.67 -1.14
CA THR A 82 -1.84 -5.41 -2.47
C THR A 82 -2.52 -6.35 -3.45
N SER A 83 -3.13 -5.77 -4.49
CA SER A 83 -3.77 -6.49 -5.59
C SER A 83 -3.34 -5.91 -6.94
N CYS A 84 -3.89 -6.45 -8.01
CA CYS A 84 -3.63 -6.00 -9.37
C CYS A 84 -4.70 -5.04 -9.84
N SER A 85 -4.31 -4.08 -10.66
CA SER A 85 -5.24 -3.17 -11.31
C SER A 85 -6.27 -3.95 -12.12
N GLY A 86 -7.54 -3.58 -12.00
CA GLY A 86 -8.65 -4.28 -12.67
C GLY A 86 -9.02 -5.65 -12.07
N SER A 87 -8.43 -6.08 -10.96
CA SER A 87 -8.79 -7.32 -10.27
C SER A 87 -10.22 -7.34 -9.72
N GLY A 88 -10.80 -6.15 -9.52
CA GLY A 88 -12.11 -5.98 -8.86
C GLY A 88 -12.07 -6.19 -7.35
N TYR A 89 -10.89 -6.24 -6.73
CA TYR A 89 -10.77 -6.35 -5.27
C TYR A 89 -11.38 -5.13 -4.57
N ALA A 90 -12.25 -5.39 -3.60
CA ALA A 90 -12.86 -4.40 -2.74
C ALA A 90 -13.10 -4.96 -1.34
N ILE A 91 -13.05 -4.10 -0.33
CA ILE A 91 -13.45 -4.40 1.04
C ILE A 91 -14.45 -3.37 1.53
N VAL A 92 -15.35 -3.77 2.42
CA VAL A 92 -16.32 -2.85 3.02
C VAL A 92 -16.06 -2.78 4.52
N ILE A 93 -15.82 -1.57 5.02
CA ILE A 93 -15.63 -1.29 6.45
C ILE A 93 -16.61 -0.19 6.82
N ASN A 94 -17.42 -0.43 7.87
CA ASN A 94 -18.47 0.50 8.32
C ASN A 94 -19.45 0.98 7.23
N GLY A 95 -19.65 0.19 6.17
CA GLY A 95 -20.50 0.56 5.04
C GLY A 95 -19.81 1.41 3.97
N THR A 96 -18.58 1.86 4.20
CA THR A 96 -17.70 2.46 3.19
C THR A 96 -17.01 1.38 2.39
N SER A 97 -17.07 1.45 1.06
CA SER A 97 -16.34 0.55 0.16
C SER A 97 -14.97 1.13 -0.16
N TYR A 98 -13.94 0.31 0.01
CA TYR A 98 -12.57 0.61 -0.40
C TYR A 98 -12.16 -0.32 -1.54
N ASP A 99 -11.80 0.28 -2.67
CA ASP A 99 -11.49 -0.40 -3.92
C ASP A 99 -10.41 0.39 -4.70
N GLU A 100 -10.17 0.04 -5.96
CA GLU A 100 -9.17 0.73 -6.79
C GLU A 100 -9.43 2.23 -6.99
N SER A 101 -10.69 2.66 -6.99
CA SER A 101 -11.08 4.07 -7.07
C SER A 101 -11.07 4.79 -5.72
N HIS A 102 -11.12 4.02 -4.63
CA HIS A 102 -11.08 4.52 -3.26
C HIS A 102 -10.14 3.67 -2.39
N PRO A 103 -8.81 3.74 -2.61
CA PRO A 103 -7.87 2.75 -2.08
C PRO A 103 -7.46 2.98 -0.63
N SER A 104 -7.79 4.12 -0.04
CA SER A 104 -7.34 4.46 1.32
C SER A 104 -8.36 5.27 2.07
N GLY A 105 -8.34 5.16 3.39
CA GLY A 105 -9.15 5.98 4.27
C GLY A 105 -8.93 5.66 5.74
N THR A 106 -9.72 6.31 6.58
CA THR A 106 -9.72 6.10 8.02
C THR A 106 -11.15 5.91 8.48
N GLU A 107 -11.38 4.85 9.24
CA GLU A 107 -12.66 4.50 9.84
C GLU A 107 -12.53 4.48 11.36
N TRP A 108 -13.63 4.79 12.04
CA TRP A 108 -13.68 4.79 13.51
C TRP A 108 -14.54 3.62 13.98
N MET A 109 -14.09 2.91 15.00
CA MET A 109 -14.86 1.86 15.64
C MET A 109 -15.07 2.23 17.10
N THR A 110 -16.31 2.52 17.47
CA THR A 110 -16.63 2.84 18.86
C THR A 110 -16.54 1.62 19.73
N ASP A 111 -15.57 1.60 20.65
CA ASP A 111 -15.51 0.62 21.71
C ASP A 111 -16.56 0.94 22.78
N VAL A 112 -17.03 -0.10 23.46
CA VAL A 112 -18.05 -0.03 24.52
C VAL A 112 -17.60 0.88 25.69
N GLU A 113 -16.29 1.12 25.81
CA GLU A 113 -15.64 1.89 26.86
C GLU A 113 -15.27 3.34 26.45
N GLY A 114 -15.66 3.79 25.26
CA GLY A 114 -15.62 5.20 24.86
C GLY A 114 -14.31 5.67 24.19
N CYS A 115 -13.32 4.80 24.06
CA CYS A 115 -12.13 5.07 23.24
C CYS A 115 -12.28 4.40 21.89
N ASP A 116 -12.69 5.18 20.90
CA ASP A 116 -12.88 4.72 19.54
C ASP A 116 -11.54 4.19 19.00
N SER A 117 -11.52 2.93 18.52
CA SER A 117 -10.40 2.41 17.74
C SER A 117 -10.37 3.08 16.36
N ILE A 118 -9.17 3.24 15.80
CA ILE A 118 -8.98 3.79 14.46
C ILE A 118 -8.58 2.67 13.52
N ILE A 119 -9.29 2.51 12.42
CA ILE A 119 -8.91 1.61 11.33
C ILE A 119 -8.29 2.45 10.22
N GLN A 120 -7.04 2.18 9.87
CA GLN A 120 -6.37 2.80 8.73
C GLN A 120 -6.35 1.84 7.55
N ILE A 121 -6.91 2.26 6.42
CA ILE A 121 -7.01 1.46 5.21
C ILE A 121 -5.98 1.97 4.20
N SER A 122 -5.17 1.06 3.67
CA SER A 122 -4.24 1.34 2.59
C SER A 122 -4.14 0.16 1.63
N LEU A 123 -4.86 0.26 0.52
CA LEU A 123 -4.87 -0.71 -0.58
C LEU A 123 -3.91 -0.25 -1.67
N THR A 124 -3.17 -1.20 -2.24
CA THR A 124 -2.26 -0.95 -3.36
C THR A 124 -2.69 -1.76 -4.57
N PHE A 125 -2.86 -1.10 -5.72
CA PHE A 125 -3.22 -1.74 -6.98
C PHE A 125 -2.07 -1.60 -7.99
N LEU A 126 -1.38 -2.71 -8.27
CA LEU A 126 -0.23 -2.73 -9.17
C LEU A 126 -0.68 -2.84 -10.62
N GLN A 127 -0.14 -2.00 -11.49
CA GLN A 127 -0.36 -2.10 -12.94
C GLN A 127 0.38 -3.32 -13.51
N PRO A 128 -0.21 -4.02 -14.49
CA PRO A 128 0.49 -5.06 -15.23
C PRO A 128 1.70 -4.45 -15.95
N ILE A 129 2.82 -5.16 -15.96
CA ILE A 129 4.02 -4.73 -16.70
C ILE A 129 3.80 -5.06 -18.17
N LEU A 130 3.90 -4.05 -19.05
CA LEU A 130 3.85 -4.23 -20.49
C LEU A 130 5.26 -4.34 -21.07
N HIS A 131 5.49 -5.34 -21.92
CA HIS A 131 6.75 -5.51 -22.62
C HIS A 131 6.52 -5.73 -24.12
N ASP A 132 7.10 -4.87 -24.95
CA ASP A 132 6.97 -4.99 -26.41
C ASP A 132 8.25 -5.58 -27.01
N ILE A 133 8.10 -6.69 -27.73
CA ILE A 133 9.15 -7.32 -28.51
C ILE A 133 8.88 -7.01 -29.97
N THR A 134 9.78 -6.24 -30.58
CA THR A 134 9.69 -5.88 -31.99
C THR A 134 10.90 -6.38 -32.76
N TYR A 135 10.66 -6.80 -33.99
CA TYR A 135 11.71 -7.20 -34.94
C TYR A 135 11.37 -6.69 -36.33
N THR A 136 12.38 -6.28 -37.08
CA THR A 136 12.23 -6.02 -38.52
C THR A 136 13.42 -6.63 -39.24
N GLY A 137 13.15 -7.63 -40.07
CA GLY A 137 14.14 -8.41 -40.80
C GLY A 137 13.75 -8.63 -42.25
N CYS A 138 14.43 -9.56 -42.91
CA CYS A 138 14.16 -9.95 -44.29
C CYS A 138 13.34 -11.24 -44.33
N SER A 139 12.44 -11.36 -45.30
CA SER A 139 11.72 -12.61 -45.56
C SER A 139 12.72 -13.76 -45.78
N GLY A 140 12.53 -14.86 -45.06
CA GLY A 140 13.43 -16.02 -45.10
C GLY A 140 14.73 -15.90 -44.31
N ASP A 141 14.93 -14.87 -43.49
CA ASP A 141 16.15 -14.74 -42.65
C ASP A 141 16.21 -15.74 -41.48
N GLY A 142 15.09 -16.40 -41.18
CA GLY A 142 14.98 -17.45 -40.17
C GLY A 142 14.89 -16.92 -38.73
N TYR A 143 14.61 -15.64 -38.52
CA TYR A 143 14.38 -15.10 -37.18
C TYR A 143 13.17 -15.77 -36.53
N SER A 144 13.36 -16.25 -35.30
CA SER A 144 12.29 -16.78 -34.47
C SER A 144 12.59 -16.53 -33.00
N ILE A 145 11.54 -16.33 -32.21
CA ILE A 145 11.61 -16.21 -30.76
C ILE A 145 10.49 -17.03 -30.12
N GLN A 146 10.83 -17.79 -29.09
CA GLN A 146 9.84 -18.52 -28.30
C GLN A 146 9.55 -17.77 -27.00
N ILE A 147 8.26 -17.54 -26.74
CA ILE A 147 7.77 -16.96 -25.49
C ILE A 147 6.73 -17.92 -24.94
N ASN A 148 6.90 -18.33 -23.67
CA ASN A 148 6.22 -19.49 -23.11
C ASN A 148 6.42 -20.74 -24.00
N LEU A 149 5.34 -21.18 -24.65
CA LEU A 149 5.27 -22.34 -25.55
C LEU A 149 4.92 -21.94 -26.98
N THR A 150 4.75 -20.65 -27.25
CA THR A 150 4.39 -20.11 -28.57
C THR A 150 5.66 -19.67 -29.29
N ASN A 151 5.87 -20.14 -30.52
CA ASN A 151 6.94 -19.66 -31.38
C ASN A 151 6.42 -18.50 -32.23
N TYR A 152 7.14 -17.40 -32.25
CA TYR A 152 6.88 -16.24 -33.10
C TYR A 152 7.97 -16.16 -34.16
N ASP A 153 7.55 -16.17 -35.42
CA ASP A 153 8.39 -16.20 -36.62
C ASP A 153 7.65 -15.58 -37.81
N GLU A 154 8.17 -15.71 -39.03
CA GLU A 154 7.55 -15.17 -40.25
C GLU A 154 6.13 -15.70 -40.51
N SER A 155 5.80 -16.92 -40.06
CA SER A 155 4.46 -17.50 -40.19
C SER A 155 3.51 -17.13 -39.05
N ASN A 156 4.07 -16.67 -37.92
CA ASN A 156 3.34 -16.19 -36.74
C ASN A 156 3.99 -14.89 -36.20
N PRO A 157 3.85 -13.76 -36.91
CA PRO A 157 4.65 -12.57 -36.64
C PRO A 157 4.12 -11.70 -35.50
N THR A 158 2.88 -11.90 -35.05
CA THR A 158 2.28 -11.04 -34.01
C THR A 158 1.54 -11.86 -32.97
N GLY A 159 1.48 -11.35 -31.75
CA GLY A 159 0.65 -11.93 -30.70
C GLY A 159 0.89 -11.30 -29.35
N GLN A 160 0.25 -11.88 -28.34
CA GLN A 160 0.30 -11.38 -26.96
C GLN A 160 0.37 -12.59 -26.01
N GLU A 161 1.29 -12.52 -25.06
CA GLU A 161 1.49 -13.54 -24.02
C GLU A 161 1.28 -12.92 -22.64
N VAL A 162 0.68 -13.69 -21.72
CA VAL A 162 0.56 -13.31 -20.32
C VAL A 162 1.62 -14.09 -19.53
N LEU A 163 2.46 -13.37 -18.79
CA LEU A 163 3.49 -13.95 -17.93
C LEU A 163 3.11 -13.72 -16.47
N THR A 164 2.83 -14.80 -15.75
CA THR A 164 2.45 -14.72 -14.34
C THR A 164 3.62 -14.20 -13.49
N ALA A 165 3.44 -13.03 -12.89
CA ALA A 165 4.46 -12.44 -12.03
C ALA A 165 4.39 -13.01 -10.60
N MET A 166 5.52 -13.00 -9.88
CA MET A 166 5.61 -13.55 -8.52
C MET A 166 4.66 -12.85 -7.52
N ASN A 167 4.30 -11.59 -7.79
CA ASN A 167 3.35 -10.78 -7.02
C ASN A 167 1.89 -10.94 -7.48
N GLY A 168 1.60 -11.84 -8.44
CA GLY A 168 0.25 -12.11 -8.94
C GLY A 168 -0.28 -11.09 -9.94
N CYS A 169 0.48 -10.04 -10.26
CA CYS A 169 0.11 -9.06 -11.28
C CYS A 169 0.84 -9.37 -12.57
N ASP A 170 0.16 -10.15 -13.39
CA ASP A 170 0.71 -10.70 -14.62
C ASP A 170 1.27 -9.59 -15.52
N SER A 171 2.37 -9.90 -16.19
CA SER A 171 2.92 -9.07 -17.24
C SER A 171 2.30 -9.45 -18.56
N ILE A 172 2.16 -8.49 -19.47
CA ILE A 172 1.70 -8.71 -20.83
C ILE A 172 2.90 -8.47 -21.75
N VAL A 173 3.23 -9.46 -22.56
CA VAL A 173 4.23 -9.33 -23.62
C VAL A 173 3.52 -9.23 -24.96
N THR A 174 3.77 -8.16 -25.71
CA THR A 174 3.26 -7.99 -27.07
C THR A 174 4.40 -8.28 -28.06
N VAL A 175 4.15 -9.13 -29.04
CA VAL A 175 5.11 -9.46 -30.10
C VAL A 175 4.67 -8.85 -31.41
N SER A 176 5.58 -8.18 -32.11
CA SER A 176 5.36 -7.63 -33.44
C SER A 176 6.62 -7.74 -34.30
N LEU A 177 6.64 -8.75 -35.17
CA LEU A 177 7.71 -9.03 -36.11
C LEU A 177 7.30 -8.56 -37.51
N SER A 178 8.24 -7.99 -38.25
CA SER A 178 8.06 -7.53 -39.63
C SER A 178 9.14 -8.14 -40.52
N PHE A 179 8.73 -8.78 -41.61
CA PHE A 179 9.64 -9.41 -42.56
C PHE A 179 9.48 -8.72 -43.90
N LEU A 180 10.51 -7.98 -44.31
CA LEU A 180 10.52 -7.22 -45.54
C LEU A 180 10.93 -8.13 -46.71
N PRO A 181 10.27 -8.03 -47.88
CA PRO A 181 10.68 -8.78 -49.04
C PRO A 181 12.09 -8.37 -49.47
N ALA A 182 12.82 -9.30 -50.08
CA ALA A 182 14.11 -9.00 -50.67
C ALA A 182 13.97 -7.91 -51.76
N PHE A 183 14.90 -6.96 -51.78
CA PHE A 183 14.96 -5.94 -52.83
C PHE A 183 15.78 -6.47 -54.01
N THR A 184 15.19 -6.42 -55.21
CA THR A 184 15.89 -6.73 -56.46
C THR A 184 16.49 -5.46 -57.05
N VAL A 185 17.80 -5.46 -57.34
CA VAL A 185 18.48 -4.38 -58.05
C VAL A 185 18.87 -4.88 -59.44
N ASN A 186 18.49 -4.13 -60.48
CA ASN A 186 18.90 -4.40 -61.85
C ASN A 186 20.11 -3.53 -62.19
N GLU A 187 21.24 -4.16 -62.53
CA GLU A 187 22.43 -3.47 -63.03
C GLU A 187 22.55 -3.67 -64.54
N PHE A 188 22.79 -2.59 -65.29
CA PHE A 188 22.88 -2.63 -66.75
C PHE A 188 24.21 -2.07 -67.23
N HIS A 189 24.91 -2.86 -68.04
CA HIS A 189 26.17 -2.48 -68.68
C HIS A 189 26.02 -2.53 -70.19
N ALA A 190 26.48 -1.48 -70.89
CA ALA A 190 26.47 -1.42 -72.34
C ALA A 190 27.90 -1.34 -72.90
N SER A 191 28.21 -2.20 -73.86
CA SER A 191 29.48 -2.20 -74.60
C SER A 191 29.24 -2.58 -76.06
N CYS A 192 30.25 -2.41 -76.91
CA CYS A 192 30.19 -2.85 -78.31
C CYS A 192 30.44 -4.37 -78.44
N MET A 193 29.80 -5.03 -79.42
CA MET A 193 30.09 -6.43 -79.77
C MET A 193 31.57 -6.61 -80.13
N GLY A 194 32.19 -7.69 -79.65
CA GLY A 194 33.61 -7.96 -79.86
C GLY A 194 34.57 -7.05 -79.08
N SER A 195 34.09 -6.19 -78.18
CA SER A 195 34.94 -5.33 -77.34
C SER A 195 35.77 -6.12 -76.30
N GLY A 196 35.38 -7.37 -76.01
CA GLY A 196 35.96 -8.17 -74.94
C GLY A 196 35.55 -7.72 -73.53
N PHE A 197 34.55 -6.83 -73.40
CA PHE A 197 34.02 -6.41 -72.11
C PHE A 197 33.42 -7.60 -71.35
N SER A 198 33.74 -7.70 -70.06
CA SER A 198 33.18 -8.71 -69.15
C SER A 198 33.15 -8.20 -67.72
N VAL A 199 32.24 -8.73 -66.92
CA VAL A 199 32.09 -8.45 -65.48
C VAL A 199 32.06 -9.77 -64.73
N MET A 200 32.77 -9.86 -63.60
CA MET A 200 32.69 -11.00 -62.70
C MET A 200 31.83 -10.63 -61.50
N VAL A 201 30.77 -11.41 -61.25
CA VAL A 201 29.88 -11.23 -60.09
C VAL A 201 29.76 -12.57 -59.37
N ASN A 202 30.10 -12.62 -58.07
CA ASN A 202 30.08 -13.84 -57.24
C ASN A 202 30.76 -15.08 -57.87
N GLY A 203 31.77 -14.87 -58.73
CA GLY A 203 32.49 -15.93 -59.43
C GLY A 203 31.88 -16.36 -60.77
N THR A 204 30.71 -15.84 -61.15
CA THR A 204 30.13 -15.99 -62.48
C THR A 204 30.70 -14.91 -63.41
N LEU A 205 31.16 -15.31 -64.60
CA LEU A 205 31.60 -14.39 -65.65
C LEU A 205 30.43 -14.02 -66.56
N TYR A 206 30.16 -12.73 -66.68
CA TYR A 206 29.17 -12.16 -67.59
C TYR A 206 29.90 -11.50 -68.77
N ASP A 207 29.65 -12.00 -69.97
CA ASP A 207 30.29 -11.59 -71.23
C ASP A 207 29.32 -11.75 -72.42
N GLU A 208 29.83 -11.64 -73.66
CA GLU A 208 29.01 -11.77 -74.87
C GLU A 208 28.35 -13.15 -75.05
N LEU A 209 28.90 -14.21 -74.45
CA LEU A 209 28.32 -15.58 -74.48
C LEU A 209 27.44 -15.88 -73.26
N ASN A 210 27.60 -15.12 -72.17
CA ASN A 210 26.75 -15.14 -70.98
C ASN A 210 26.26 -13.71 -70.62
N PRO A 211 25.30 -13.14 -71.38
CA PRO A 211 24.97 -11.71 -71.30
C PRO A 211 24.05 -11.33 -70.14
N SER A 212 23.46 -12.28 -69.41
CA SER A 212 22.51 -12.01 -68.34
C SER A 212 22.41 -13.17 -67.35
N GLY A 213 22.14 -12.87 -66.08
CA GLY A 213 21.85 -13.85 -65.03
C GLY A 213 21.33 -13.17 -63.77
N GLU A 214 20.97 -13.97 -62.79
CA GLU A 214 20.53 -13.51 -61.47
C GLU A 214 21.57 -13.92 -60.43
N GLU A 215 21.98 -12.96 -59.59
CA GLU A 215 22.94 -13.17 -58.50
C GLU A 215 22.29 -12.80 -57.17
N PHE A 216 22.33 -13.72 -56.21
CA PHE A 216 21.78 -13.50 -54.87
C PHE A 216 22.84 -12.89 -53.95
N TYR A 217 22.54 -11.73 -53.40
CA TYR A 217 23.31 -11.15 -52.31
C TYR A 217 22.54 -11.38 -51.02
N GLN A 218 23.07 -12.19 -50.10
CA GLN A 218 22.60 -12.15 -48.73
C GLN A 218 23.10 -10.84 -48.11
N SER A 219 22.20 -10.04 -47.55
CA SER A 219 22.61 -9.00 -46.63
C SER A 219 23.31 -9.68 -45.47
N ASP A 220 24.62 -9.49 -45.32
CA ASP A 220 25.33 -9.97 -44.14
C ASP A 220 24.64 -9.45 -42.89
N ARG A 221 24.50 -10.33 -41.89
CA ARG A 221 23.96 -10.01 -40.56
C ARG A 221 24.72 -8.82 -39.99
N LEU A 222 24.04 -7.67 -39.85
CA LEU A 222 24.45 -6.59 -38.95
C LEU A 222 23.94 -6.89 -37.54
#